data_AF-A0A819QIP5-F1
#
_entry.id   AF-A0A819QIP5-F1
#
_cell.length_a   1.000
_cell.length_b   1.000
_cell.length_c   1.000
_cell.angle_alpha   90.00
_cell.angle_beta   90.00
_cell.angle_gamma   90.00
#
_symmetry.space_group_name_H-M   'P 1'
#
loop_
_entity.id
_entity.type
_entity.pdbx_description
1 polymer ?
#
loop_
_entity_poly.entity_id
_entity_poly.type
_entity_poly.pdbx_seq_one_letter_code
_entity_poly.pdbx_strand_id
1 'polypeptide(L)'
;MLPRISTLTSIGEDALLSAEVEQDDLKPFNRQFINEEYLNKYSIEHDENFDKSLLNCSTTNLKQLFRLSHLSISHLSRASLWYNLLRQNQTRPQHRFQQIVERYPEDVRHMFGRRNEIFVRTPSFVDANHLPHYHLNRRGQHAVTRILSVFAYYHPDITWAPLLGPITAIFLHYMTEIDAYESLLILTSSDYKIITQTELQFQSLILAFRKLLRRHCRLTYEILAKQSLDLSIFDQWLWIIFEHLPFTYLVPIIDCLLIEDMKILIRIGMTLFHFFVKYGLNPQNLPVKPRRRESLFCRSKYTHSSVRFQSENTSSNKKNLTIYDNLITYIQHFDLPIEKLFKHAFGIHHLQRKEIFRAIESEEEKIKSDRRQIMPQLRRSSSTGNQLSIPAPISKPAVPRTLHHQNSMPIIMVREFETTAASHSDFAYLWSLIPSRLTDYQPERIYSSNIHGRRLRTLYDHVEYHEYCLIIIRNENQ
;
A
#
# COMPACT_ATOMS: atom_id res chain seq x y z
N MET A 1 -65.13 22.53 -8.28
CA MET A 1 -64.00 23.47 -8.20
C MET A 1 -62.78 22.79 -8.79
N LEU A 2 -62.36 23.23 -9.97
CA LEU A 2 -61.07 22.94 -10.60
C LEU A 2 -60.39 24.28 -10.82
N PRO A 3 -59.07 24.37 -10.67
CA PRO A 3 -58.26 25.22 -11.55
C PRO A 3 -57.24 24.33 -12.27
N ARG A 4 -57.36 24.21 -13.59
CA ARG A 4 -56.78 25.06 -14.65
C ARG A 4 -55.29 24.77 -14.91
N ILE A 5 -55.12 24.01 -15.99
CA ILE A 5 -53.90 23.78 -16.76
C ILE A 5 -53.47 25.09 -17.45
N SER A 6 -52.18 25.38 -17.45
CA SER A 6 -51.51 26.10 -18.54
C SER A 6 -50.20 25.39 -18.87
N THR A 7 -49.98 25.23 -20.16
CA THR A 7 -49.12 24.27 -20.87
C THR A 7 -47.66 24.71 -21.06
N LEU A 8 -46.76 23.72 -20.97
CA LEU A 8 -45.58 23.42 -21.81
C LEU A 8 -44.89 24.56 -22.59
N THR A 9 -43.59 24.75 -22.32
CA THR A 9 -42.50 24.80 -23.32
C THR A 9 -41.16 24.43 -22.68
N SER A 10 -40.24 23.91 -23.50
CA SER A 10 -39.09 23.07 -23.17
C SER A 10 -37.72 23.77 -23.22
N ILE A 11 -36.70 23.10 -22.65
CA ILE A 11 -35.24 23.13 -22.96
C ILE A 11 -34.39 24.27 -22.35
N GLY A 12 -33.21 23.87 -21.82
CA GLY A 12 -32.05 24.71 -21.48
C GLY A 12 -31.67 24.57 -20.00
N GLU A 13 -30.76 23.65 -19.64
CA GLU A 13 -29.32 23.92 -19.42
C GLU A 13 -29.02 24.75 -18.15
N ASP A 14 -28.11 24.19 -17.34
CA ASP A 14 -27.29 24.80 -16.29
C ASP A 14 -27.94 25.35 -15.01
N ALA A 15 -27.95 24.49 -13.97
CA ALA A 15 -27.83 24.93 -12.58
C ALA A 15 -26.96 23.93 -11.79
N LEU A 16 -25.71 23.82 -12.22
CA LEU A 16 -24.60 23.30 -11.42
C LEU A 16 -23.93 24.55 -10.83
N LEU A 17 -23.91 24.71 -9.51
CA LEU A 17 -22.93 25.45 -8.69
C LEU A 17 -23.56 25.91 -7.38
N SER A 18 -23.24 25.22 -6.29
CA SER A 18 -22.78 25.75 -4.99
C SER A 18 -23.00 24.69 -3.91
N ALA A 19 -22.12 23.68 -3.88
CA ALA A 19 -21.85 22.99 -2.64
C ALA A 19 -20.96 23.94 -1.83
N GLU A 20 -21.55 24.64 -0.87
CA GLU A 20 -20.81 25.31 0.20
C GLU A 20 -20.03 24.21 0.94
N VAL A 21 -18.72 24.12 0.66
CA VAL A 21 -17.78 23.36 1.47
C VAL A 21 -17.67 24.11 2.79
N GLU A 22 -18.27 23.57 3.85
CA GLU A 22 -18.03 24.04 5.20
C GLU A 22 -16.51 24.15 5.42
N GLN A 23 -16.11 25.32 5.92
CA GLN A 23 -14.76 25.80 6.02
C GLN A 23 -14.00 25.06 7.12
N ASP A 24 -13.64 23.81 6.86
CA ASP A 24 -12.72 23.04 7.70
C ASP A 24 -11.34 23.72 7.58
N ASP A 25 -10.85 24.31 8.67
CA ASP A 25 -9.58 25.03 8.73
C ASP A 25 -8.47 24.23 8.02
N LEU A 26 -7.99 24.73 6.88
CA LEU A 26 -6.91 24.10 6.12
C LEU A 26 -5.73 23.86 7.08
N LYS A 27 -5.25 22.61 7.14
CA LYS A 27 -4.16 22.20 8.03
C LYS A 27 -3.05 21.54 7.22
N PRO A 28 -1.78 21.84 7.52
CA PRO A 28 -0.64 21.35 6.74
C PRO A 28 -0.37 19.86 6.97
N PHE A 29 -0.78 19.36 8.13
CA PHE A 29 -0.56 18.01 8.60
C PHE A 29 -1.74 17.60 9.47
N ASN A 30 -2.16 16.33 9.38
CA ASN A 30 -3.13 15.76 10.29
C ASN A 30 -2.49 15.53 11.66
N ARG A 31 -2.62 16.55 12.54
CA ARG A 31 -2.05 16.54 13.90
C ARG A 31 -2.55 15.38 14.76
N GLN A 32 -3.70 14.77 14.43
CA GLN A 32 -4.21 13.60 15.15
C GLN A 32 -3.31 12.38 14.97
N PHE A 33 -2.65 12.26 13.81
CA PHE A 33 -1.95 11.05 13.38
C PHE A 33 -0.45 11.19 13.29
N ILE A 34 0.11 12.39 13.40
CA ILE A 34 1.56 12.63 13.27
C ILE A 34 2.22 12.81 14.65
N ASN A 35 3.48 12.39 14.77
CA ASN A 35 4.31 12.64 15.95
C ASN A 35 4.63 14.13 16.13
N GLU A 36 4.48 14.67 17.34
CA GLU A 36 4.74 16.10 17.65
C GLU A 36 6.16 16.54 17.29
N GLU A 37 7.16 15.67 17.50
CA GLU A 37 8.56 15.95 17.15
C GLU A 37 8.75 16.25 15.66
N TYR A 38 7.93 15.64 14.80
CA TYR A 38 7.99 15.88 13.35
C TYR A 38 7.27 17.18 12.98
N LEU A 39 6.13 17.47 13.62
CA LEU A 39 5.38 18.73 13.40
C LEU A 39 6.23 19.96 13.71
N ASN A 40 7.05 19.89 14.77
CA ASN A 40 7.88 21.01 15.21
C ASN A 40 9.07 21.34 14.28
N LYS A 41 9.35 20.50 13.26
CA LYS A 41 10.47 20.71 12.32
C LYS A 41 10.13 21.67 11.18
N TYR A 42 8.85 21.98 10.96
CA TYR A 42 8.41 22.72 9.79
C TYR A 42 7.54 23.92 10.17
N SER A 43 7.87 25.08 9.61
CA SER A 43 7.01 26.25 9.66
C SER A 43 5.82 26.06 8.73
N ILE A 44 4.69 26.67 9.09
CA ILE A 44 3.49 26.69 8.25
C ILE A 44 3.65 27.84 7.26
N GLU A 45 3.68 27.51 5.97
CA GLU A 45 3.60 28.50 4.89
C GLU A 45 2.13 28.69 4.55
N HIS A 46 1.60 29.90 4.73
CA HIS A 46 0.19 30.24 4.49
C HIS A 46 0.07 31.49 3.61
N ASP A 47 -0.52 31.34 2.43
CA ASP A 47 -0.93 32.44 1.56
C ASP A 47 -2.32 32.11 0.97
N GLU A 48 -3.37 32.69 1.55
CA GLU A 48 -4.76 32.37 1.19
C GLU A 48 -5.07 32.57 -0.29
N ASN A 49 -4.44 33.58 -0.91
CA ASN A 49 -4.68 33.90 -2.31
C ASN A 49 -4.02 32.87 -3.22
N PHE A 50 -2.80 32.45 -2.87
CA PHE A 50 -2.11 31.36 -3.55
C PHE A 50 -2.87 30.04 -3.40
N ASP A 51 -3.33 29.72 -2.19
CA ASP A 51 -4.05 28.49 -1.87
C ASP A 51 -5.37 28.37 -2.64
N LYS A 52 -6.17 29.45 -2.70
CA LYS A 52 -7.42 29.49 -3.49
C LYS A 52 -7.15 29.37 -4.99
N SER A 53 -6.10 30.01 -5.49
CA SER A 53 -5.69 29.91 -6.89
C SER A 53 -5.26 28.48 -7.25
N LEU A 54 -4.54 27.82 -6.34
CA LEU A 54 -4.05 26.47 -6.51
C LEU A 54 -5.19 25.45 -6.60
N LEU A 55 -6.22 25.57 -5.75
CA LEU A 55 -7.38 24.67 -5.74
C LEU A 55 -8.26 24.78 -7.00
N ASN A 56 -8.28 25.96 -7.63
CA ASN A 56 -9.02 26.22 -8.87
C ASN A 56 -8.18 26.02 -10.14
N CYS A 57 -6.94 25.57 -9.99
CA CYS A 57 -5.99 25.47 -11.09
C CYS A 57 -6.30 24.27 -12.00
N SER A 58 -6.08 24.42 -13.31
CA SER A 58 -6.21 23.30 -14.25
C SER A 58 -5.19 22.19 -13.97
N THR A 59 -5.53 20.94 -14.26
CA THR A 59 -4.63 19.79 -14.10
C THR A 59 -3.31 19.94 -14.86
N THR A 60 -3.31 20.64 -16.00
CA THR A 60 -2.11 20.94 -16.79
C THR A 60 -1.16 21.88 -16.04
N ASN A 61 -1.71 22.91 -15.39
CA ASN A 61 -0.93 23.87 -14.63
C ASN A 61 -0.41 23.24 -13.33
N LEU A 62 -1.24 22.45 -12.63
CA LEU A 62 -0.82 21.67 -11.46
C LEU A 62 0.32 20.71 -11.79
N LYS A 63 0.23 20.04 -12.95
CA LYS A 63 1.31 19.19 -13.45
C LYS A 63 2.62 19.95 -13.66
N GLN A 64 2.56 21.17 -14.19
CA GLN A 64 3.77 22.00 -14.36
C GLN A 64 4.33 22.45 -13.00
N LEU A 65 3.46 22.87 -12.09
CA LEU A 65 3.81 23.26 -10.73
C LEU A 65 4.54 22.12 -9.98
N PHE A 66 3.94 20.93 -9.94
CA PHE A 66 4.53 19.78 -9.25
C PHE A 66 5.88 19.34 -9.83
N ARG A 67 6.09 19.54 -11.14
CA ARG A 67 7.35 19.22 -11.80
C ARG A 67 8.47 20.21 -11.56
N LEU A 68 8.14 21.49 -11.35
CA LEU A 68 9.10 22.59 -11.47
C LEU A 68 9.31 23.37 -10.17
N SER A 69 8.24 23.72 -9.47
CA SER A 69 8.31 24.57 -8.27
C SER A 69 8.18 23.77 -6.97
N HIS A 70 7.47 22.64 -7.04
CA HIS A 70 7.13 21.79 -5.89
C HIS A 70 6.34 22.54 -4.81
N LEU A 71 5.68 21.80 -3.92
CA LEU A 71 5.03 22.37 -2.75
C LEU A 71 5.84 22.02 -1.51
N SER A 72 5.98 22.96 -0.59
CA SER A 72 6.58 22.71 0.73
C SER A 72 5.86 21.56 1.43
N ILE A 73 6.57 20.76 2.20
CA ILE A 73 5.99 19.55 2.81
C ILE A 73 4.86 19.86 3.81
N SER A 74 4.87 21.07 4.37
CA SER A 74 3.87 21.63 5.28
C SER A 74 2.88 22.57 4.57
N HIS A 75 2.71 22.47 3.26
CA HIS A 75 1.72 23.27 2.53
C HIS A 75 0.28 22.89 2.91
N LEU A 76 -0.55 23.89 3.26
CA LEU A 76 -1.89 23.72 3.81
C LEU A 76 -2.89 23.11 2.83
N SER A 77 -2.85 23.53 1.57
CA SER A 77 -3.82 23.06 0.57
C SER A 77 -3.60 21.61 0.12
N ARG A 78 -2.53 20.92 0.56
CA ARG A 78 -2.18 19.60 0.02
C ARG A 78 -3.28 18.57 0.22
N ALA A 79 -3.89 18.53 1.40
CA ALA A 79 -4.98 17.59 1.70
C ALA A 79 -6.13 17.76 0.71
N SER A 80 -6.65 18.99 0.59
CA SER A 80 -7.72 19.35 -0.34
C SER A 80 -7.32 19.14 -1.80
N LEU A 81 -6.07 19.44 -2.16
CA LEU A 81 -5.54 19.28 -3.52
C LEU A 81 -5.50 17.81 -3.93
N TRP A 82 -4.97 16.93 -3.08
CA TRP A 82 -4.92 15.49 -3.33
C TRP A 82 -6.32 14.90 -3.47
N TYR A 83 -7.22 15.28 -2.56
CA TYR A 83 -8.60 14.83 -2.57
C TYR A 83 -9.35 15.29 -3.82
N ASN A 84 -9.20 16.57 -4.21
CA ASN A 84 -9.80 17.13 -5.41
C ASN A 84 -9.25 16.47 -6.68
N LEU A 85 -7.93 16.24 -6.77
CA LEU A 85 -7.32 15.55 -7.91
C LEU A 85 -7.88 14.13 -8.09
N LEU A 86 -8.04 13.39 -7.00
CA LEU A 86 -8.61 12.05 -7.02
C LEU A 86 -10.07 12.06 -7.49
N ARG A 87 -10.89 13.00 -7.00
CA ARG A 87 -12.30 13.12 -7.40
C ARG A 87 -12.49 13.63 -8.84
N GLN A 88 -11.69 14.60 -9.27
CA GLN A 88 -11.74 15.15 -10.64
C GLN A 88 -11.40 14.10 -11.71
N ASN A 89 -10.52 13.14 -11.37
CA ASN A 89 -10.13 12.07 -12.29
C ASN A 89 -11.19 10.96 -12.44
N GLN A 90 -12.33 11.04 -11.73
CA GLN A 90 -13.42 10.11 -11.91
C GLN A 90 -14.21 10.43 -13.18
N THR A 91 -14.35 9.46 -14.07
CA THR A 91 -15.19 9.54 -15.28
C THR A 91 -16.69 9.43 -14.99
N ARG A 92 -17.06 9.06 -13.76
CA ARG A 92 -18.42 8.78 -13.28
C ARG A 92 -18.74 9.68 -12.07
N PRO A 93 -20.03 9.99 -11.81
CA PRO A 93 -20.43 11.07 -10.93
C PRO A 93 -19.87 10.96 -9.49
N GLN A 94 -19.71 12.14 -8.87
CA GLN A 94 -19.15 12.42 -7.53
C GLN A 94 -19.73 11.60 -6.37
N HIS A 95 -20.77 10.80 -6.61
CA HIS A 95 -21.50 10.02 -5.62
C HIS A 95 -21.21 8.51 -5.66
N ARG A 96 -20.32 8.02 -6.55
CA ARG A 96 -20.05 6.58 -6.72
C ARG A 96 -19.73 5.86 -5.41
N PHE A 97 -18.95 6.50 -4.55
CA PHE A 97 -18.51 5.92 -3.27
C PHE A 97 -19.19 6.54 -2.06
N GLN A 98 -20.09 7.53 -2.23
CA GLN A 98 -20.61 8.30 -1.10
C GLN A 98 -21.27 7.41 -0.05
N GLN A 99 -22.16 6.49 -0.45
CA GLN A 99 -22.82 5.59 0.50
C GLN A 99 -21.83 4.65 1.23
N ILE A 100 -20.76 4.24 0.55
CA ILE A 100 -19.72 3.36 1.11
C ILE A 100 -18.88 4.15 2.12
N VAL A 101 -18.58 5.41 1.82
CA VAL A 101 -17.80 6.32 2.67
C VAL A 101 -18.61 6.75 3.90
N GLU A 102 -19.90 7.07 3.73
CA GLU A 102 -20.81 7.43 4.82
C GLU A 102 -20.97 6.31 5.85
N ARG A 103 -20.87 5.05 5.41
CA ARG A 103 -20.94 3.86 6.27
C ARG A 103 -19.61 3.50 6.96
N TYR A 104 -18.49 4.07 6.52
CA TYR A 104 -17.16 3.73 7.04
C TYR A 104 -17.06 3.83 8.58
N PRO A 105 -17.59 4.88 9.26
CA PRO A 105 -17.53 4.97 10.72
C PRO A 105 -18.28 3.82 11.41
N GLU A 106 -19.44 3.41 10.89
CA GLU A 106 -20.20 2.26 11.38
C GLU A 106 -19.42 0.98 11.15
N ASP A 107 -18.82 0.80 9.97
CA ASP A 107 -18.04 -0.40 9.66
C ASP A 107 -16.82 -0.53 10.57
N VAL A 108 -16.11 0.57 10.85
CA VAL A 108 -15.04 0.60 11.84
C VAL A 108 -15.53 0.18 13.23
N ARG A 109 -16.67 0.72 13.68
CA ARG A 109 -17.27 0.32 14.96
C ARG A 109 -17.67 -1.15 14.97
N HIS A 110 -18.18 -1.65 13.85
CA HIS A 110 -18.58 -3.05 13.67
C HIS A 110 -17.40 -4.02 13.50
N MET A 111 -16.19 -3.58 13.15
CA MET A 111 -15.01 -4.45 13.03
C MET A 111 -14.09 -4.40 14.26
N PHE A 112 -14.09 -3.27 14.96
CA PHE A 112 -13.09 -3.00 16.00
C PHE A 112 -13.70 -2.56 17.34
N GLY A 113 -15.01 -2.29 17.38
CA GLY A 113 -15.70 -1.76 18.54
C GLY A 113 -15.36 -0.29 18.82
N ARG A 114 -15.50 0.13 20.08
CA ARG A 114 -15.29 1.52 20.52
C ARG A 114 -13.83 1.87 20.85
N ARG A 115 -12.91 0.90 20.75
CA ARG A 115 -11.50 1.13 21.09
C ARG A 115 -10.73 1.59 19.85
N ASN A 116 -9.95 2.67 20.02
CA ASN A 116 -9.11 3.20 18.96
C ASN A 116 -7.80 2.41 18.78
N GLU A 117 -7.41 1.63 19.78
CA GLU A 117 -6.25 0.73 19.74
C GLU A 117 -6.72 -0.66 19.35
N ILE A 118 -6.07 -1.21 18.31
CA ILE A 118 -6.54 -2.40 17.62
C ILE A 118 -5.35 -3.34 17.41
N PHE A 119 -5.53 -4.59 17.83
CA PHE A 119 -4.59 -5.68 17.58
C PHE A 119 -5.16 -6.61 16.52
N VAL A 120 -5.01 -6.23 15.25
CA VAL A 120 -5.52 -6.98 14.10
C VAL A 120 -4.36 -7.27 13.16
N ARG A 121 -4.37 -8.48 12.58
CA ARG A 121 -3.36 -8.87 11.59
C ARG A 121 -3.55 -8.03 10.33
N THR A 122 -2.44 -7.62 9.73
CA THR A 122 -2.45 -6.92 8.45
C THR A 122 -3.17 -7.78 7.39
N PRO A 123 -4.07 -7.19 6.56
CA PRO A 123 -4.73 -7.91 5.48
C PRO A 123 -3.73 -8.56 4.52
N SER A 124 -4.08 -9.71 3.95
CA SER A 124 -3.17 -10.50 3.11
C SER A 124 -2.79 -9.86 1.78
N PHE A 125 -3.59 -8.90 1.29
CA PHE A 125 -3.25 -8.17 0.07
C PHE A 125 -2.10 -7.17 0.29
N VAL A 126 -1.77 -6.84 1.53
CA VAL A 126 -0.68 -5.94 1.90
C VAL A 126 0.53 -6.77 2.32
N ASP A 127 1.72 -6.32 1.93
CA ASP A 127 2.95 -6.93 2.44
C ASP A 127 3.28 -6.36 3.82
N ALA A 128 3.08 -7.16 4.87
CA ALA A 128 3.39 -6.77 6.24
C ALA A 128 4.87 -6.43 6.47
N ASN A 129 5.78 -6.92 5.62
CA ASN A 129 7.20 -6.56 5.68
C ASN A 129 7.47 -5.18 5.09
N HIS A 130 6.60 -4.72 4.19
CA HIS A 130 6.74 -3.46 3.47
C HIS A 130 5.63 -2.45 3.81
N LEU A 131 5.38 -2.28 5.11
CA LEU A 131 4.40 -1.35 5.66
C LEU A 131 5.09 -0.25 6.51
N PRO A 132 5.74 0.74 5.88
CA PRO A 132 6.36 1.85 6.58
C PRO A 132 5.30 2.76 7.22
N HIS A 133 5.50 3.10 8.49
CA HIS A 133 4.65 4.04 9.22
C HIS A 133 5.09 5.50 9.11
N TYR A 134 6.25 5.77 8.48
CA TYR A 134 6.83 7.11 8.33
C TYR A 134 6.86 7.89 9.66
N HIS A 135 6.11 9.00 9.73
CA HIS A 135 6.03 9.88 10.90
C HIS A 135 4.69 9.74 11.64
N LEU A 136 3.93 8.68 11.37
CA LEU A 136 2.68 8.39 12.07
C LEU A 136 2.94 7.98 13.52
N ASN A 137 2.18 8.59 14.42
CA ASN A 137 2.04 8.17 15.81
C ASN A 137 1.22 6.87 15.91
N ARG A 138 1.09 6.30 17.11
CA ARG A 138 0.31 5.06 17.30
C ARG A 138 -1.14 5.15 16.80
N ARG A 139 -1.80 6.31 16.95
CA ARG A 139 -3.16 6.50 16.45
C ARG A 139 -3.22 6.44 14.93
N GLY A 140 -2.26 7.07 14.25
CA GLY A 140 -2.12 6.99 12.79
C GLY A 140 -1.84 5.57 12.31
N GLN A 141 -1.00 4.81 13.01
CA GLN A 141 -0.72 3.40 12.69
C GLN A 141 -1.97 2.51 12.82
N HIS A 142 -2.76 2.73 13.87
CA HIS A 142 -4.05 2.03 14.01
C HIS A 142 -5.06 2.47 12.94
N ALA A 143 -5.07 3.75 12.53
CA ALA A 143 -5.91 4.22 11.42
C ALA A 143 -5.54 3.53 10.08
N VAL A 144 -4.24 3.38 9.77
CA VAL A 144 -3.79 2.57 8.61
C VAL A 144 -4.37 1.16 8.68
N THR A 145 -4.27 0.52 9.85
CA THR A 145 -4.74 -0.86 10.04
C THR A 145 -6.26 -0.96 9.85
N ARG A 146 -7.04 -0.01 10.36
CA ARG A 146 -8.49 0.05 10.17
C ARG A 146 -8.88 0.21 8.71
N ILE A 147 -8.34 1.24 8.05
CA ILE A 147 -8.62 1.53 6.65
C ILE A 147 -8.38 0.30 5.80
N LEU A 148 -7.18 -0.30 5.90
CA LEU A 148 -6.81 -1.45 5.09
C LEU A 148 -7.68 -2.68 5.39
N SER A 149 -8.12 -2.84 6.62
CA SER A 149 -8.96 -3.97 7.04
C SER A 149 -10.40 -3.84 6.55
N VAL A 150 -11.01 -2.66 6.70
CA VAL A 150 -12.34 -2.35 6.14
C VAL A 150 -12.29 -2.51 4.62
N PHE A 151 -11.23 -1.98 3.99
CA PHE A 151 -11.02 -2.11 2.56
C PHE A 151 -10.89 -3.58 2.13
N ALA A 152 -10.13 -4.41 2.84
CA ALA A 152 -9.99 -5.84 2.58
C ALA A 152 -11.34 -6.57 2.59
N TYR A 153 -12.20 -6.20 3.55
CA TYR A 153 -13.49 -6.83 3.76
C TYR A 153 -14.42 -6.61 2.57
N TYR A 154 -14.44 -5.39 2.02
CA TYR A 154 -15.30 -5.05 0.88
C TYR A 154 -14.70 -5.33 -0.50
N HIS A 155 -13.39 -5.56 -0.57
CA HIS A 155 -12.66 -5.82 -1.83
C HIS A 155 -11.92 -7.17 -1.80
N PRO A 156 -12.63 -8.31 -1.69
CA PRO A 156 -12.00 -9.63 -1.71
C PRO A 156 -11.37 -9.98 -3.07
N ASP A 157 -11.72 -9.25 -4.14
CA ASP A 157 -11.11 -9.34 -5.46
C ASP A 157 -9.66 -8.84 -5.50
N ILE A 158 -9.30 -7.94 -4.57
CA ILE A 158 -7.94 -7.42 -4.43
C ILE A 158 -7.13 -8.42 -3.61
N THR A 159 -6.33 -9.22 -4.32
CA THR A 159 -5.57 -10.33 -3.73
C THR A 159 -4.15 -9.93 -3.33
N TRP A 160 -3.57 -8.91 -3.99
CA TRP A 160 -2.22 -8.43 -3.72
C TRP A 160 -2.01 -7.00 -4.25
N ALA A 161 -2.00 -6.04 -3.33
CA ALA A 161 -1.82 -4.62 -3.60
C ALA A 161 -0.88 -3.98 -2.56
N PRO A 162 0.41 -4.33 -2.57
CA PRO A 162 1.31 -4.00 -1.46
C PRO A 162 1.64 -2.51 -1.38
N LEU A 163 1.36 -1.71 -2.42
CA LEU A 163 1.49 -0.25 -2.39
C LEU A 163 0.36 0.48 -1.64
N LEU A 164 -0.80 -0.16 -1.41
CA LEU A 164 -1.90 0.49 -0.69
C LEU A 164 -1.52 0.83 0.75
N GLY A 165 -0.73 -0.02 1.41
CA GLY A 165 -0.24 0.23 2.76
C GLY A 165 0.59 1.52 2.89
N PRO A 166 1.73 1.63 2.18
CA PRO A 166 2.54 2.84 2.14
C PRO A 166 1.75 4.09 1.73
N ILE A 167 0.89 4.00 0.70
CA ILE A 167 0.09 5.16 0.24
C ILE A 167 -0.91 5.60 1.32
N THR A 168 -1.60 4.66 1.97
CA THR A 168 -2.51 4.96 3.10
C THR A 168 -1.76 5.67 4.21
N ALA A 169 -0.56 5.19 4.55
CA ALA A 169 0.26 5.82 5.59
C ALA A 169 0.64 7.25 5.19
N ILE A 170 1.01 7.52 3.93
CA ILE A 170 1.31 8.88 3.45
C ILE A 170 0.06 9.76 3.48
N PHE A 171 -1.10 9.27 3.03
CA PHE A 171 -2.36 10.02 3.05
C PHE A 171 -2.75 10.48 4.44
N LEU A 172 -2.63 9.61 5.45
CA LEU A 172 -2.92 9.97 6.84
C LEU A 172 -1.99 11.03 7.44
N HIS A 173 -0.92 11.45 6.73
CA HIS A 173 -0.17 12.64 7.13
C HIS A 173 -0.92 13.93 6.81
N TYR A 174 -1.85 13.92 5.86
CA TYR A 174 -2.48 15.13 5.33
C TYR A 174 -4.00 15.13 5.47
N MET A 175 -4.66 13.99 5.27
CA MET A 175 -6.12 13.91 5.22
C MET A 175 -6.71 13.12 6.40
N THR A 176 -8.02 13.16 6.54
CA THR A 176 -8.72 12.38 7.58
C THR A 176 -8.70 10.89 7.26
N GLU A 177 -9.11 10.07 8.23
CA GLU A 177 -9.23 8.62 8.02
C GLU A 177 -10.25 8.26 6.92
N ILE A 178 -11.35 9.02 6.88
CA ILE A 178 -12.44 8.82 5.92
C ILE A 178 -11.99 9.22 4.51
N ASP A 179 -11.32 10.37 4.37
CA ASP A 179 -10.79 10.82 3.08
C ASP A 179 -9.73 9.88 2.54
N ALA A 180 -8.88 9.33 3.43
CA ALA A 180 -7.87 8.33 3.04
C ALA A 180 -8.53 7.03 2.56
N TYR A 181 -9.58 6.56 3.24
CA TYR A 181 -10.36 5.40 2.81
C TYR A 181 -11.03 5.63 1.44
N GLU A 182 -11.68 6.78 1.25
CA GLU A 182 -12.26 7.13 -0.05
C GLU A 182 -11.19 7.21 -1.15
N SER A 183 -10.05 7.82 -0.84
CA SER A 183 -8.92 7.92 -1.77
C SER A 183 -8.43 6.54 -2.23
N LEU A 184 -8.45 5.54 -1.34
CA LEU A 184 -8.14 4.15 -1.69
C LEU A 184 -9.16 3.55 -2.66
N LEU A 185 -10.46 3.74 -2.41
CA LEU A 185 -11.53 3.27 -3.31
C LEU A 185 -11.38 3.86 -4.72
N ILE A 186 -11.00 5.13 -4.81
CA ILE A 186 -10.73 5.81 -6.08
C ILE A 186 -9.49 5.21 -6.76
N LEU A 187 -8.40 5.04 -6.00
CA LEU A 187 -7.13 4.54 -6.50
C LEU A 187 -7.19 3.12 -7.08
N THR A 188 -8.10 2.29 -6.57
CA THR A 188 -8.31 0.91 -7.03
C THR A 188 -9.47 0.77 -8.01
N SER A 189 -10.17 1.85 -8.33
CA SER A 189 -11.22 1.82 -9.33
C SER A 189 -10.67 1.52 -10.73
N SER A 190 -11.51 0.95 -11.59
CA SER A 190 -11.19 0.65 -13.00
C SER A 190 -10.70 1.85 -13.81
N ASP A 191 -11.09 3.06 -13.39
CA ASP A 191 -10.78 4.33 -14.04
C ASP A 191 -9.35 4.79 -13.72
N TYR A 192 -8.75 4.25 -12.65
CA TYR A 192 -7.48 4.68 -12.11
C TYR A 192 -6.46 3.53 -12.09
N LYS A 193 -5.71 3.38 -13.18
CA LYS A 193 -4.72 2.30 -13.35
C LYS A 193 -3.39 2.59 -12.61
N ILE A 194 -3.45 3.15 -11.40
CA ILE A 194 -2.26 3.41 -10.60
C ILE A 194 -1.81 2.15 -9.88
N ILE A 195 -2.69 1.39 -9.24
CA ILE A 195 -2.24 0.37 -8.29
C ILE A 195 -2.49 -1.04 -8.82
N THR A 196 -1.47 -1.91 -8.71
CA THR A 196 -1.60 -3.35 -8.98
C THR A 196 -2.43 -4.01 -7.89
N GLN A 197 -3.36 -4.88 -8.25
CA GLN A 197 -4.34 -5.48 -7.34
C GLN A 197 -4.20 -7.01 -7.22
N THR A 198 -3.36 -7.62 -8.05
CA THR A 198 -3.07 -9.06 -8.02
C THR A 198 -1.58 -9.33 -8.06
N GLU A 199 -1.19 -10.53 -7.59
CA GLU A 199 0.22 -10.93 -7.53
C GLU A 199 0.84 -10.97 -8.94
N LEU A 200 0.05 -11.40 -9.93
CA LEU A 200 0.45 -11.44 -11.32
C LEU A 200 0.73 -10.04 -11.88
N GLN A 201 -0.14 -9.07 -11.61
CA GLN A 201 0.05 -7.67 -12.02
C GLN A 201 1.28 -7.05 -11.35
N PHE A 202 1.50 -7.35 -10.06
CA PHE A 202 2.67 -6.86 -9.35
C PHE A 202 3.97 -7.46 -9.93
N GLN A 203 4.01 -8.78 -10.14
CA GLN A 203 5.17 -9.45 -10.75
C GLN A 203 5.45 -8.93 -12.16
N SER A 204 4.42 -8.75 -12.99
CA SER A 204 4.60 -8.21 -14.34
C SER A 204 5.10 -6.77 -14.32
N LEU A 205 4.63 -5.93 -13.39
CA LEU A 205 5.15 -4.57 -13.18
C LEU A 205 6.64 -4.58 -12.80
N ILE A 206 7.03 -5.42 -11.83
CA ILE A 206 8.42 -5.53 -11.38
C ILE A 206 9.35 -5.95 -12.53
N LEU A 207 8.96 -6.95 -13.32
CA LEU A 207 9.75 -7.40 -14.48
C LEU A 207 9.77 -6.35 -15.61
N ALA A 208 8.64 -5.69 -15.86
CA ALA A 208 8.55 -4.62 -16.85
C ALA A 208 9.48 -3.45 -16.50
N PHE A 209 9.60 -3.11 -15.22
CA PHE A 209 10.57 -2.11 -14.76
C PHE A 209 12.00 -2.49 -15.16
N ARG A 210 12.44 -3.74 -14.93
CA ARG A 210 13.80 -4.18 -15.32
C ARG A 210 14.04 -4.00 -16.83
N LYS A 211 13.05 -4.37 -17.64
CA LYS A 211 13.09 -4.22 -19.11
C LYS A 211 13.19 -2.76 -19.53
N LEU A 212 12.40 -1.88 -18.91
CA LEU A 212 12.42 -0.44 -19.17
C LEU A 212 13.74 0.19 -18.73
N LEU A 213 14.27 -0.19 -17.56
CA LEU A 213 15.57 0.25 -17.07
C LEU A 213 16.69 -0.14 -18.05
N ARG A 214 16.69 -1.38 -18.53
CA ARG A 214 17.66 -1.84 -19.53
C ARG A 214 17.56 -1.08 -20.85
N ARG A 215 16.35 -0.67 -21.24
CA ARG A 215 16.11 0.07 -22.49
C ARG A 215 16.53 1.54 -22.38
N HIS A 216 16.11 2.23 -21.33
CA HIS A 216 16.26 3.68 -21.18
C HIS A 216 17.54 4.08 -20.44
N CYS A 217 18.09 3.20 -19.59
CA CYS A 217 19.30 3.43 -18.81
C CYS A 217 20.27 2.24 -18.96
N ARG A 218 20.56 1.84 -20.20
CA ARG A 218 21.34 0.64 -20.54
C ARG A 218 22.65 0.51 -19.77
N LEU A 219 23.45 1.58 -19.73
CA LEU A 219 24.75 1.57 -19.04
C LEU A 219 24.59 1.34 -17.53
N THR A 220 23.61 2.00 -16.90
CA THR A 220 23.25 1.81 -15.49
C THR A 220 22.89 0.34 -15.23
N TYR A 221 22.03 -0.23 -16.07
CA TYR A 221 21.62 -1.63 -15.96
C TYR A 221 22.81 -2.59 -16.08
N GLU A 222 23.66 -2.40 -17.10
CA GLU A 222 24.80 -3.27 -17.35
C GLU A 222 25.85 -3.22 -16.23
N ILE A 223 26.11 -2.04 -15.66
CA ILE A 223 27.04 -1.89 -14.52
C ILE A 223 26.49 -2.64 -13.30
N LEU A 224 25.24 -2.39 -12.93
CA LEU A 224 24.63 -3.02 -11.76
C LEU A 224 24.50 -4.54 -11.94
N ALA A 225 24.09 -5.01 -13.10
CA ALA A 225 23.97 -6.43 -13.39
C ALA A 225 25.33 -7.17 -13.39
N LYS A 226 26.42 -6.48 -13.73
CA LYS A 226 27.78 -7.05 -13.64
C LYS A 226 28.29 -7.13 -12.21
N GLN A 227 27.91 -6.17 -11.37
CA GLN A 227 28.37 -6.08 -9.99
C GLN A 227 27.50 -6.92 -9.06
N SER A 228 26.18 -7.01 -9.30
CA SER A 228 25.25 -7.72 -8.43
C SER A 228 25.37 -9.24 -8.61
N LEU A 229 25.20 -9.99 -7.51
CA LEU A 229 25.16 -11.46 -7.54
C LEU A 229 23.91 -11.99 -8.24
N ASP A 230 22.82 -11.21 -8.19
CA ASP A 230 21.52 -11.54 -8.78
C ASP A 230 20.83 -10.25 -9.31
N LEU A 231 19.92 -10.42 -10.28
CA LEU A 231 19.09 -9.37 -10.86
C LEU A 231 17.93 -8.96 -9.95
N SER A 232 17.72 -9.65 -8.82
CA SER A 232 16.71 -9.27 -7.81
C SER A 232 16.95 -7.89 -7.18
N ILE A 233 18.14 -7.31 -7.30
CA ILE A 233 18.40 -5.90 -6.95
C ILE A 233 17.42 -4.95 -7.64
N PHE A 234 17.01 -5.26 -8.87
CA PHE A 234 16.06 -4.43 -9.63
C PHE A 234 14.61 -4.63 -9.19
N ASP A 235 14.30 -5.68 -8.42
CA ASP A 235 12.94 -5.99 -7.96
C ASP A 235 12.48 -5.13 -6.81
N GLN A 236 13.44 -4.59 -6.07
CA GLN A 236 13.20 -3.79 -4.89
C GLN A 236 12.95 -2.31 -5.23
N TRP A 237 12.81 -1.96 -6.52
CA TRP A 237 12.76 -0.55 -6.96
C TRP A 237 11.61 0.25 -6.34
N LEU A 238 10.45 -0.37 -6.09
CA LEU A 238 9.35 0.26 -5.39
C LEU A 238 9.70 0.50 -3.92
N TRP A 239 10.29 -0.49 -3.25
CA TRP A 239 10.67 -0.40 -1.83
C TRP A 239 11.83 0.56 -1.59
N ILE A 240 12.75 0.68 -2.55
CA ILE A 240 13.77 1.73 -2.57
C ILE A 240 13.13 3.12 -2.51
N ILE A 241 12.02 3.34 -3.22
CA ILE A 241 11.27 4.59 -3.14
C ILE A 241 10.56 4.68 -1.79
N PHE A 242 9.64 3.77 -1.50
CA PHE A 242 8.70 3.92 -0.38
C PHE A 242 9.29 3.67 1.02
N GLU A 243 10.41 2.96 1.16
CA GLU A 243 10.99 2.63 2.47
C GLU A 243 12.30 3.33 2.78
N HIS A 244 13.04 3.76 1.75
CA HIS A 244 14.41 4.21 1.92
C HIS A 244 14.63 5.65 1.49
N LEU A 245 13.85 6.14 0.52
CA LEU A 245 13.93 7.54 0.13
C LEU A 245 13.37 8.44 1.25
N PRO A 246 14.04 9.54 1.63
CA PRO A 246 13.56 10.42 2.68
C PRO A 246 12.16 10.95 2.38
N PHE A 247 11.35 11.12 3.43
CA PHE A 247 9.95 11.53 3.31
C PHE A 247 9.77 12.88 2.57
N THR A 248 10.77 13.78 2.66
CA THR A 248 10.84 15.05 1.91
C THR A 248 10.83 14.90 0.39
N TYR A 249 11.30 13.76 -0.14
CA TYR A 249 11.20 13.46 -1.57
C TYR A 249 9.93 12.66 -1.89
N LEU A 250 9.45 11.83 -0.96
CA LEU A 250 8.25 11.02 -1.15
C LEU A 250 7.01 11.88 -1.41
N VAL A 251 6.80 12.95 -0.63
CA VAL A 251 5.58 13.77 -0.75
C VAL A 251 5.44 14.42 -2.14
N PRO A 252 6.47 15.09 -2.71
CA PRO A 252 6.35 15.63 -4.06
C PRO A 252 6.25 14.55 -5.16
N ILE A 253 6.77 13.34 -4.91
CA ILE A 253 6.55 12.20 -5.81
C ILE A 253 5.07 11.78 -5.78
N ILE A 254 4.41 11.81 -4.62
CA ILE A 254 2.97 11.57 -4.50
C ILE A 254 2.16 12.67 -5.19
N ASP A 255 2.53 13.95 -5.04
CA ASP A 255 1.92 15.06 -5.78
C ASP A 255 1.87 14.73 -7.29
N CYS A 256 3.01 14.28 -7.85
CA CYS A 256 3.10 13.88 -9.26
C CYS A 256 2.36 12.56 -9.57
N LEU A 257 2.33 11.60 -8.65
CA LEU A 257 1.69 10.30 -8.82
C LEU A 257 0.19 10.45 -9.07
N LEU A 258 -0.47 11.34 -8.31
CA LEU A 258 -1.91 11.59 -8.41
C LEU A 258 -2.33 12.28 -9.72
N ILE A 259 -1.38 12.79 -10.51
CA ILE A 259 -1.64 13.39 -11.83
C ILE A 259 -1.14 12.50 -12.98
N GLU A 260 -0.01 11.81 -12.80
CA GLU A 260 0.72 11.14 -13.89
C GLU A 260 0.76 9.62 -13.81
N ASP A 261 0.13 9.03 -12.79
CA ASP A 261 0.08 7.61 -12.51
C ASP A 261 1.46 6.96 -12.28
N MET A 262 1.53 5.62 -12.28
CA MET A 262 2.75 4.82 -12.04
C MET A 262 3.96 5.17 -12.90
N LYS A 263 3.75 5.90 -14.00
CA LYS A 263 4.83 6.39 -14.85
C LYS A 263 5.83 7.24 -14.05
N ILE A 264 5.38 8.02 -13.06
CA ILE A 264 6.32 8.80 -12.24
C ILE A 264 7.23 7.87 -11.42
N LEU A 265 6.68 6.85 -10.79
CA LEU A 265 7.47 5.92 -9.97
C LEU A 265 8.52 5.20 -10.81
N ILE A 266 8.18 4.77 -12.03
CA ILE A 266 9.14 4.16 -12.96
C ILE A 266 10.28 5.13 -13.30
N ARG A 267 9.97 6.40 -13.57
CA ARG A 267 10.99 7.43 -13.85
C ARG A 267 11.90 7.69 -12.66
N ILE A 268 11.33 7.82 -11.46
CA ILE A 268 12.07 8.01 -10.22
C ILE A 268 12.96 6.79 -9.96
N GLY A 269 12.41 5.57 -10.02
CA GLY A 269 13.19 4.34 -9.82
C GLY A 269 14.41 4.27 -10.74
N MET A 270 14.23 4.51 -12.05
CA MET A 270 15.35 4.53 -13.00
C MET A 270 16.38 5.62 -12.68
N THR A 271 15.92 6.79 -12.26
CA THR A 271 16.78 7.92 -11.89
C THR A 271 17.58 7.63 -10.63
N LEU A 272 16.97 7.01 -9.62
CA LEU A 272 17.66 6.62 -8.38
C LEU A 272 18.77 5.60 -8.66
N PHE A 273 18.51 4.60 -9.49
CA PHE A 273 19.56 3.67 -9.95
C PHE A 273 20.66 4.40 -10.74
N HIS A 274 20.30 5.32 -11.63
CA HIS A 274 21.28 6.11 -12.39
C HIS A 274 22.17 6.94 -11.46
N PHE A 275 21.59 7.63 -10.49
CA PHE A 275 22.34 8.43 -9.52
C PHE A 275 23.20 7.57 -8.59
N PHE A 276 22.72 6.42 -8.16
CA PHE A 276 23.54 5.49 -7.40
C PHE A 276 24.76 5.03 -8.20
N VAL A 277 24.59 4.64 -9.48
CA VAL A 277 25.73 4.27 -10.33
C VAL A 277 26.69 5.45 -10.53
N LYS A 278 26.15 6.65 -10.73
CA LYS A 278 26.94 7.85 -11.03
C LYS A 278 27.71 8.39 -9.82
N TYR A 279 27.11 8.36 -8.63
CA TYR A 279 27.65 9.02 -7.44
C TYR A 279 27.92 8.06 -6.28
N GLY A 280 27.10 7.03 -6.10
CA GLY A 280 27.10 6.14 -4.94
C GLY A 280 27.99 4.90 -5.04
N LEU A 281 28.43 4.47 -6.23
CA LEU A 281 29.34 3.33 -6.37
C LEU A 281 30.80 3.65 -6.00
N ASN A 282 31.18 4.94 -5.94
CA ASN A 282 32.53 5.34 -5.55
C ASN A 282 32.67 5.36 -4.02
N PRO A 283 33.53 4.52 -3.42
CA PRO A 283 33.65 4.38 -1.96
C PRO A 283 33.97 5.68 -1.20
N GLN A 284 34.58 6.67 -1.86
CA GLN A 284 34.90 7.96 -1.25
C GLN A 284 33.69 8.91 -1.14
N ASN A 285 32.61 8.62 -1.86
CA ASN A 285 31.37 9.41 -1.85
C ASN A 285 30.29 8.80 -0.95
N LEU A 286 30.49 7.60 -0.41
CA LEU A 286 29.57 7.06 0.58
C LEU A 286 29.77 7.81 1.91
N PRO A 287 28.70 8.26 2.57
CA PRO A 287 28.81 8.93 3.85
C PRO A 287 29.53 8.01 4.85
N VAL A 288 30.62 8.52 5.43
CA VAL A 288 31.34 7.86 6.52
C VAL A 288 30.37 7.63 7.68
N LYS A 289 30.42 6.42 8.25
CA LYS A 289 29.54 5.85 9.30
C LYS A 289 28.79 6.86 10.21
N PRO A 290 27.56 6.54 10.63
CA PRO A 290 26.58 7.50 11.10
C PRO A 290 26.95 8.12 12.46
N ARG A 291 26.85 9.46 12.56
CA ARG A 291 26.32 10.08 13.79
C ARG A 291 24.86 9.66 13.87
N ARG A 292 24.45 9.03 14.98
CA ARG A 292 23.06 8.69 15.29
C ARG A 292 22.16 9.90 15.03
N ARG A 293 21.55 9.99 13.85
CA ARG A 293 20.22 10.55 13.68
C ARG A 293 19.29 9.36 13.70
N GLU A 294 18.39 9.36 14.66
CA GLU A 294 17.45 8.28 14.91
C GLU A 294 16.72 7.95 13.60
N SER A 295 16.99 6.76 13.08
CA SER A 295 16.10 6.15 12.11
C SER A 295 14.76 5.95 12.82
N LEU A 296 13.86 6.92 12.70
CA LEU A 296 12.49 6.83 13.20
C LEU A 296 11.67 5.73 12.50
N PHE A 297 12.28 5.01 11.57
CA PHE A 297 11.81 3.73 11.07
C PHE A 297 11.72 2.73 12.25
N CYS A 298 10.55 2.67 12.88
CA CYS A 298 10.16 1.57 13.76
C CYS A 298 10.15 0.29 12.93
N ARG A 299 11.33 -0.31 12.76
CA ARG A 299 11.48 -1.66 12.25
C ARG A 299 10.93 -2.57 13.32
N SER A 300 9.74 -3.11 13.11
CA SER A 300 9.27 -4.24 13.91
C SER A 300 10.35 -5.33 13.83
N LYS A 301 10.81 -5.81 15.00
CA LYS A 301 11.92 -6.76 15.14
C LYS A 301 11.51 -8.18 14.71
N TYR A 302 10.94 -8.33 13.53
CA TYR A 302 10.70 -9.63 12.90
C TYR A 302 11.58 -9.75 11.66
N THR A 303 12.80 -10.20 11.94
CA THR A 303 13.64 -11.06 11.11
C THR A 303 13.72 -10.74 9.60
N HIS A 304 14.84 -10.15 9.20
CA HIS A 304 15.53 -10.63 8.01
C HIS A 304 15.82 -12.13 8.21
N SER A 305 15.02 -13.01 7.61
CA SER A 305 15.55 -14.28 7.12
C SER A 305 16.27 -13.99 5.81
N SER A 306 17.41 -13.31 5.91
CA SER A 306 18.43 -13.37 4.88
C SER A 306 18.90 -14.82 4.81
N VAL A 307 18.84 -15.40 3.62
CA VAL A 307 19.34 -16.74 3.33
C VAL A 307 20.79 -16.83 3.80
N ARG A 308 21.05 -17.52 4.91
CA ARG A 308 22.39 -17.90 5.35
C ARG A 308 22.90 -18.97 4.40
N PHE A 309 23.72 -18.59 3.43
CA PHE A 309 24.71 -19.52 2.89
C PHE A 309 25.83 -19.65 3.90
N GLN A 310 26.00 -20.86 4.44
CA GLN A 310 27.20 -21.23 5.19
C GLN A 310 28.38 -21.21 4.22
N SER A 311 29.34 -20.32 4.42
CA SER A 311 30.71 -20.53 3.97
C SER A 311 31.58 -20.67 5.20
N GLU A 312 32.22 -21.83 5.31
CA GLU A 312 33.19 -22.14 6.35
C GLU A 312 34.35 -21.13 6.36
N ASN A 313 34.88 -20.99 7.57
CA ASN A 313 35.92 -20.07 8.04
C ASN A 313 37.07 -19.82 7.06
N THR A 314 37.42 -18.54 6.87
CA THR A 314 38.80 -18.06 7.11
C THR A 314 38.78 -16.57 7.45
N SER A 315 39.65 -16.22 8.40
CA SER A 315 39.64 -15.00 9.20
C SER A 315 40.16 -13.75 8.46
N SER A 316 39.30 -12.76 8.20
CA SER A 316 39.63 -11.31 8.16
C SER A 316 38.42 -10.46 7.73
N ASN A 317 37.36 -10.35 8.56
CA ASN A 317 36.09 -9.76 8.12
C ASN A 317 36.05 -8.21 8.21
N LYS A 318 36.68 -7.53 7.24
CA LYS A 318 36.13 -6.26 6.74
C LYS A 318 34.79 -6.60 6.08
N LYS A 319 33.69 -6.10 6.66
CA LYS A 319 32.31 -6.38 6.26
C LYS A 319 32.12 -6.21 4.74
N ASN A 320 31.97 -7.31 4.01
CA ASN A 320 31.52 -7.29 2.62
C ASN A 320 30.04 -6.90 2.59
N LEU A 321 29.75 -5.60 2.51
CA LEU A 321 28.41 -5.10 2.24
C LEU A 321 28.05 -5.45 0.79
N THR A 322 26.84 -5.95 0.56
CA THR A 322 26.38 -6.21 -0.81
C THR A 322 26.12 -4.89 -1.53
N ILE A 323 26.14 -4.87 -2.87
CA ILE A 323 25.82 -3.65 -3.65
C ILE A 323 24.42 -3.14 -3.34
N TYR A 324 23.50 -4.03 -2.98
CA TYR A 324 22.17 -3.67 -2.52
C TYR A 324 22.24 -2.83 -1.23
N ASP A 325 23.04 -3.23 -0.25
CA ASP A 325 23.21 -2.47 1.00
C ASP A 325 23.84 -1.09 0.75
N ASN A 326 24.79 -0.99 -0.19
CA ASN A 326 25.38 0.28 -0.60
C ASN A 326 24.33 1.18 -1.27
N LEU A 327 23.47 0.61 -2.13
CA LEU A 327 22.35 1.32 -2.73
C LEU A 327 21.40 1.85 -1.66
N ILE A 328 20.98 1.02 -0.71
CA ILE A 328 20.10 1.45 0.37
C ILE A 328 20.74 2.56 1.20
N THR A 329 22.02 2.40 1.56
CA THR A 329 22.76 3.41 2.33
C THR A 329 22.83 4.74 1.58
N TYR A 330 23.08 4.72 0.27
CA TYR A 330 23.10 5.91 -0.58
C TYR A 330 21.72 6.59 -0.63
N ILE A 331 20.65 5.81 -0.82
CA ILE A 331 19.29 6.35 -0.93
C ILE A 331 18.79 6.93 0.40
N GLN A 332 19.13 6.31 1.54
CA GLN A 332 18.80 6.84 2.86
C GLN A 332 19.49 8.18 3.17
N HIS A 333 20.64 8.45 2.55
CA HIS A 333 21.40 9.69 2.70
C HIS A 333 21.37 10.53 1.43
N PHE A 334 20.31 10.41 0.64
CA PHE A 334 20.18 11.11 -0.64
C PHE A 334 20.19 12.63 -0.43
N ASP A 335 21.23 13.29 -0.95
CA ASP A 335 21.59 14.68 -0.67
C ASP A 335 21.42 15.62 -1.87
N LEU A 336 20.95 15.09 -3.01
CA LEU A 336 20.73 15.88 -4.21
C LEU A 336 19.39 16.64 -4.13
N PRO A 337 19.34 17.93 -4.50
CA PRO A 337 18.08 18.68 -4.53
C PRO A 337 17.00 17.97 -5.35
N ILE A 338 15.74 18.09 -4.92
CA ILE A 338 14.62 17.41 -5.58
C ILE A 338 14.44 17.86 -7.02
N GLU A 339 14.78 19.11 -7.33
CA GLU A 339 14.75 19.68 -8.68
C GLU A 339 15.72 18.92 -9.59
N LYS A 340 16.87 18.47 -9.06
CA LYS A 340 17.84 17.67 -9.81
C LYS A 340 17.32 16.25 -10.05
N LEU A 341 16.65 15.66 -9.05
CA LEU A 341 15.97 14.37 -9.19
C LEU A 341 14.88 14.45 -10.26
N PHE A 342 14.01 15.45 -10.18
CA PHE A 342 12.87 15.60 -11.09
C PHE A 342 13.31 16.01 -12.48
N LYS A 343 14.28 16.92 -12.63
CA LYS A 343 14.88 17.27 -13.93
C LYS A 343 15.40 16.03 -14.66
N HIS A 344 16.08 15.13 -13.96
CA HIS A 344 16.55 13.89 -14.58
C HIS A 344 15.40 12.92 -14.87
N ALA A 345 14.49 12.69 -13.91
CA ALA A 345 13.35 11.78 -14.06
C ALA A 345 12.40 12.17 -15.21
N PHE A 346 12.07 13.47 -15.32
CA PHE A 346 11.27 14.00 -16.42
C PHE A 346 12.06 14.14 -17.73
N GLY A 347 13.39 14.23 -17.65
CA GLY A 347 14.30 14.18 -18.80
C GLY A 347 14.41 12.81 -19.49
N ILE A 348 13.84 11.74 -18.92
CA ILE A 348 13.78 10.43 -19.59
C ILE A 348 12.81 10.51 -20.77
N HIS A 349 13.35 10.65 -21.97
CA HIS A 349 12.59 10.79 -23.20
C HIS A 349 11.92 9.47 -23.62
N HIS A 350 10.87 9.57 -24.44
CA HIS A 350 10.15 8.45 -25.05
C HIS A 350 9.47 7.44 -24.12
N LEU A 351 9.58 7.57 -22.80
CA LEU A 351 8.81 6.75 -21.85
C LEU A 351 7.34 7.20 -21.81
N GLN A 352 6.56 6.70 -22.76
CA GLN A 352 5.13 6.95 -22.91
C GLN A 352 4.29 5.96 -22.10
N ARG A 353 3.08 6.37 -21.72
CA ARG A 353 2.09 5.50 -21.04
C ARG A 353 1.88 4.18 -21.80
N LYS A 354 1.67 4.26 -23.12
CA LYS A 354 1.48 3.08 -23.99
C LYS A 354 2.67 2.11 -23.96
N GLU A 355 3.90 2.62 -23.86
CA GLU A 355 5.09 1.77 -23.78
C GLU A 355 5.12 0.99 -22.46
N ILE A 356 4.82 1.67 -21.34
CA ILE A 356 4.77 1.05 -20.02
C ILE A 356 3.72 -0.06 -19.99
N PHE A 357 2.49 0.21 -20.45
CA PHE A 357 1.43 -0.80 -20.48
C PHE A 357 1.83 -2.00 -21.35
N ARG A 358 2.40 -1.78 -22.54
CA ARG A 358 2.90 -2.87 -23.39
C ARG A 358 4.01 -3.68 -22.72
N ALA A 359 4.89 -3.03 -21.95
CA ALA A 359 5.94 -3.72 -21.22
C ALA A 359 5.34 -4.62 -20.14
N ILE A 360 4.37 -4.13 -19.37
CA ILE A 360 3.65 -4.88 -18.33
C ILE A 360 2.89 -6.06 -18.94
N GLU A 361 2.05 -5.82 -19.94
CA GLU A 361 1.28 -6.87 -20.64
C GLU A 361 2.20 -7.95 -21.24
N SER A 362 3.32 -7.54 -21.84
CA SER A 362 4.29 -8.47 -22.40
C SER A 362 4.94 -9.38 -21.36
N GLU A 363 5.23 -8.88 -20.15
CA GLU A 363 5.79 -9.71 -19.09
C GLU A 363 4.70 -10.55 -18.41
N GLU A 364 3.48 -10.03 -18.29
CA GLU A 364 2.33 -10.78 -17.78
C GLU A 364 2.02 -12.02 -18.63
N GLU A 365 1.97 -11.88 -19.96
CA GLU A 365 1.71 -13.00 -20.87
C GLU A 365 2.83 -14.06 -20.81
N LYS A 366 4.09 -13.65 -20.61
CA LYS A 366 5.19 -14.60 -20.38
C LYS A 366 5.01 -15.38 -19.08
N ILE A 367 4.65 -14.72 -17.99
CA ILE A 367 4.39 -15.41 -16.72
C ILE A 367 3.25 -16.42 -16.89
N LYS A 368 2.16 -16.02 -17.58
CA LYS A 368 1.04 -16.92 -17.89
C LYS A 368 1.48 -18.10 -18.76
N SER A 369 2.29 -17.88 -19.79
CA SER A 369 2.79 -18.97 -20.65
C SER A 369 3.67 -19.95 -19.88
N ASP A 370 4.57 -19.44 -19.03
CA ASP A 370 5.47 -20.26 -18.23
C ASP A 370 4.69 -21.11 -17.22
N ARG A 371 3.69 -20.52 -16.56
CA ARG A 371 2.78 -21.25 -15.65
C ARG A 371 2.01 -22.36 -16.38
N ARG A 372 1.55 -22.11 -17.61
CA ARG A 372 0.86 -23.11 -18.46
C ARG A 372 1.78 -24.26 -18.88
N GLN A 373 3.07 -24.02 -19.09
CA GLN A 373 4.04 -25.06 -19.46
C GLN A 373 4.44 -25.94 -18.27
N ILE A 374 4.38 -25.42 -17.04
CA ILE A 374 4.74 -26.16 -15.82
C ILE A 374 3.62 -27.10 -15.35
N MET A 375 2.35 -26.71 -15.50
CA MET A 375 1.20 -27.51 -15.02
C MET A 375 1.07 -28.94 -15.63
N PRO A 376 1.40 -29.19 -16.91
CA PRO A 376 1.40 -30.55 -17.48
C PRO A 376 2.45 -31.48 -16.86
N GLN A 377 3.53 -30.96 -16.28
CA GLN A 377 4.65 -31.77 -15.75
C GLN A 377 4.40 -32.31 -14.34
N LEU A 378 3.53 -31.67 -13.55
CA LEU A 378 3.09 -32.19 -12.25
C LEU A 378 2.01 -33.26 -12.34
N ARG A 379 1.29 -33.36 -13.47
CA ARG A 379 0.30 -34.45 -13.70
C ARG A 379 0.91 -35.71 -14.31
N ARG A 380 2.13 -35.66 -14.85
CA ARG A 380 2.82 -36.82 -15.45
C ARG A 380 3.76 -37.57 -14.51
N SER A 381 4.06 -37.01 -13.34
CA SER A 381 4.98 -37.60 -12.35
C SER A 381 4.29 -38.46 -11.28
N SER A 382 2.96 -38.64 -11.35
CA SER A 382 2.19 -39.51 -10.44
C SER A 382 1.82 -40.88 -11.02
N SER A 383 2.38 -41.27 -12.17
CA SER A 383 2.17 -42.62 -12.72
C SER A 383 3.39 -43.12 -13.49
N THR A 384 4.44 -43.51 -12.78
CA THR A 384 5.28 -44.67 -13.12
C THR A 384 6.35 -44.85 -12.04
N GLY A 385 6.21 -45.91 -11.24
CA GLY A 385 7.33 -46.46 -10.51
C GLY A 385 8.29 -47.12 -11.51
N ASN A 386 9.53 -46.65 -11.56
CA ASN A 386 10.72 -47.50 -11.67
C ASN A 386 12.00 -46.65 -11.55
N GLN A 387 12.97 -47.21 -10.82
CA GLN A 387 14.29 -46.65 -10.58
C GLN A 387 15.16 -46.70 -11.85
N LEU A 388 16.06 -45.71 -11.95
CA LEU A 388 17.50 -45.77 -12.35
C LEU A 388 17.94 -44.62 -13.31
N SER A 389 18.68 -43.67 -12.71
CA SER A 389 19.99 -43.11 -13.13
C SER A 389 20.16 -42.21 -14.40
N ILE A 390 20.74 -41.01 -14.14
CA ILE A 390 21.59 -40.10 -14.96
C ILE A 390 20.86 -39.08 -15.90
N PRO A 391 21.37 -37.85 -16.21
CA PRO A 391 22.37 -36.94 -15.60
C PRO A 391 21.81 -35.54 -15.22
N ALA A 392 22.64 -34.72 -14.56
CA ALA A 392 22.38 -33.33 -14.15
C ALA A 392 21.96 -32.39 -15.32
N PRO A 393 20.95 -31.52 -15.14
CA PRO A 393 20.68 -30.45 -16.09
C PRO A 393 21.49 -29.18 -15.76
N ILE A 394 22.13 -28.67 -16.80
CA ILE A 394 22.85 -27.41 -16.90
C ILE A 394 22.00 -26.23 -16.42
N SER A 395 22.67 -25.35 -15.67
CA SER A 395 22.25 -24.05 -15.17
C SER A 395 21.27 -23.27 -16.07
N LYS A 396 20.05 -23.07 -15.60
CA LYS A 396 19.14 -21.98 -15.98
C LYS A 396 18.83 -21.14 -14.73
N PRO A 397 18.67 -19.81 -14.86
CA PRO A 397 18.55 -18.94 -13.70
C PRO A 397 17.25 -19.24 -12.96
N ALA A 398 17.38 -19.58 -11.68
CA ALA A 398 16.26 -19.76 -10.78
C ALA A 398 15.54 -18.42 -10.63
N VAL A 399 14.29 -18.35 -11.08
CA VAL A 399 13.36 -17.30 -10.65
C VAL A 399 13.17 -17.50 -9.14
N PRO A 400 13.41 -16.48 -8.29
CA PRO A 400 13.28 -16.66 -6.86
C PRO A 400 11.82 -16.96 -6.51
N ARG A 401 11.53 -18.20 -6.15
CA ARG A 401 10.31 -18.59 -5.43
C ARG A 401 10.45 -18.13 -3.98
N THR A 402 10.36 -16.83 -3.73
CA THR A 402 10.29 -16.28 -2.37
C THR A 402 9.37 -15.06 -2.35
N LEU A 403 8.06 -15.29 -2.55
CA LEU A 403 7.07 -14.53 -1.81
C LEU A 403 6.34 -15.53 -0.94
N HIS A 404 6.46 -15.34 0.38
CA HIS A 404 5.74 -16.16 1.35
C HIS A 404 4.26 -16.07 1.02
N HIS A 405 3.64 -17.22 0.72
CA HIS A 405 2.20 -17.39 0.83
C HIS A 405 1.89 -17.22 2.32
N GLN A 406 1.69 -15.97 2.76
CA GLN A 406 1.12 -15.72 4.06
C GLN A 406 -0.27 -16.35 4.01
N ASN A 407 -0.51 -17.36 4.84
CA ASN A 407 -1.83 -17.97 5.00
C ASN A 407 -2.83 -16.85 5.28
N SER A 408 -3.57 -16.44 4.25
CA SER A 408 -4.54 -15.37 4.30
C SER A 408 -5.70 -15.83 5.18
N MET A 409 -5.93 -15.09 6.27
CA MET A 409 -7.13 -15.25 7.08
C MET A 409 -8.10 -14.15 6.65
N PRO A 410 -9.31 -14.50 6.17
CA PRO A 410 -10.30 -13.51 5.82
C PRO A 410 -10.64 -12.66 7.05
N ILE A 411 -10.65 -11.34 6.88
CA ILE A 411 -11.09 -10.40 7.90
C ILE A 411 -12.62 -10.47 7.92
N ILE A 412 -13.20 -10.64 9.10
CA ILE A 412 -14.64 -10.84 9.25
C ILE A 412 -15.26 -9.73 10.06
N MET A 413 -16.30 -9.14 9.47
CA MET A 413 -17.29 -8.34 10.15
C MET A 413 -18.09 -9.23 11.10
N VAL A 414 -17.66 -9.23 12.35
CA VAL A 414 -18.45 -9.80 13.43
C VAL A 414 -19.63 -8.84 13.64
N ARG A 415 -20.87 -9.23 13.31
CA ARG A 415 -22.05 -8.40 13.64
C ARG A 415 -22.01 -8.07 15.14
N GLU A 416 -22.43 -6.87 15.53
CA GLU A 416 -22.47 -6.46 16.94
C GLU A 416 -23.15 -7.54 17.78
N PHE A 417 -22.35 -8.28 18.55
CA PHE A 417 -22.87 -9.13 19.59
C PHE A 417 -22.92 -8.29 20.86
N GLU A 418 -24.13 -8.10 21.38
CA GLU A 418 -24.30 -7.67 22.76
C GLU A 418 -23.74 -8.77 23.67
N THR A 419 -22.47 -8.66 24.03
CA THR A 419 -21.84 -9.53 25.03
C THR A 419 -21.23 -8.70 26.13
N THR A 420 -21.48 -9.11 27.37
CA THR A 420 -20.79 -8.56 28.55
C THR A 420 -19.46 -9.27 28.79
N ALA A 421 -19.18 -10.36 28.07
CA ALA A 421 -18.06 -11.27 28.35
C ALA A 421 -16.79 -10.96 27.54
N ALA A 422 -16.93 -10.51 26.29
CA ALA A 422 -15.82 -10.23 25.41
C ALA A 422 -16.03 -8.91 24.68
N SER A 423 -14.97 -8.11 24.59
CA SER A 423 -14.96 -6.91 23.77
C SER A 423 -14.86 -7.28 22.30
N HIS A 424 -15.25 -6.36 21.42
CA HIS A 424 -15.16 -6.58 19.97
C HIS A 424 -13.73 -6.92 19.50
N SER A 425 -12.70 -6.34 20.14
CA SER A 425 -11.29 -6.67 19.86
C SER A 425 -10.93 -8.11 20.23
N ASP A 426 -11.56 -8.69 21.26
CA ASP A 426 -11.33 -10.08 21.66
C ASP A 426 -11.92 -11.03 20.62
N PHE A 427 -13.08 -10.67 20.06
CA PHE A 427 -13.67 -11.40 18.94
C PHE A 427 -12.81 -11.34 17.69
N ALA A 428 -12.31 -10.15 17.30
CA ALA A 428 -11.42 -10.02 16.16
C ALA A 428 -10.13 -10.86 16.31
N TYR A 429 -9.57 -10.90 17.53
CA TYR A 429 -8.42 -11.76 17.84
C TYR A 429 -8.78 -13.25 17.74
N LEU A 430 -9.86 -13.69 18.37
CA LEU A 430 -10.34 -15.08 18.31
C LEU A 430 -10.59 -15.51 16.87
N TRP A 431 -11.20 -14.65 16.06
CA TRP A 431 -11.48 -14.94 14.66
C TRP A 431 -10.20 -15.08 13.82
N SER A 432 -9.13 -14.36 14.18
CA SER A 432 -7.81 -14.54 13.57
C SER A 432 -7.17 -15.91 13.84
N LEU A 433 -7.68 -16.68 14.81
CA LEU A 433 -7.23 -18.03 15.15
C LEU A 433 -8.03 -19.13 14.46
N ILE A 434 -9.19 -18.80 13.87
CA ILE A 434 -10.09 -19.77 13.24
C ILE A 434 -9.57 -20.12 11.83
N PRO A 435 -9.61 -21.41 11.42
CA PRO A 435 -9.22 -21.80 10.07
C PRO A 435 -10.04 -21.09 8.98
N SER A 436 -9.37 -20.71 7.89
CA SER A 436 -9.93 -19.95 6.75
C SER A 436 -11.22 -20.53 6.14
N ARG A 437 -11.44 -21.84 6.29
CA ARG A 437 -12.63 -22.55 5.78
C ARG A 437 -13.91 -22.30 6.59
N LEU A 438 -13.78 -21.84 7.83
CA LEU A 438 -14.91 -21.56 8.73
C LEU A 438 -15.26 -20.06 8.75
N THR A 439 -14.53 -19.28 7.96
CA THR A 439 -14.57 -17.83 7.94
C THR A 439 -15.81 -17.39 7.11
N ASP A 440 -16.23 -18.15 6.09
CA ASP A 440 -17.49 -17.85 5.38
C ASP A 440 -18.77 -17.98 6.26
N TYR A 441 -18.66 -18.56 7.45
CA TYR A 441 -19.78 -18.65 8.40
C TYR A 441 -19.93 -17.33 9.16
N GLN A 442 -21.12 -16.74 9.06
CA GLN A 442 -21.50 -15.64 9.93
C GLN A 442 -21.79 -16.19 11.33
N PRO A 443 -21.03 -15.80 12.37
CA PRO A 443 -21.33 -16.25 13.72
C PRO A 443 -22.72 -15.80 14.16
N GLU A 444 -23.35 -16.59 15.03
CA GLU A 444 -24.60 -16.25 15.70
C GLU A 444 -24.50 -16.59 17.19
N ARG A 445 -25.12 -15.77 18.05
CA ARG A 445 -25.18 -16.02 19.49
C ARG A 445 -26.30 -17.03 19.77
N ILE A 446 -25.94 -18.30 19.85
CA ILE A 446 -26.87 -19.39 20.16
C ILE A 446 -27.13 -19.58 21.66
N TYR A 447 -26.21 -19.13 22.54
CA TYR A 447 -26.34 -19.23 23.99
C TYR A 447 -25.69 -18.05 24.72
N SER A 448 -26.21 -17.73 25.90
CA SER A 448 -25.68 -16.72 26.82
C SER A 448 -26.14 -17.02 28.23
N SER A 449 -25.22 -17.04 29.19
CA SER A 449 -25.53 -17.31 30.59
C SER A 449 -26.40 -16.23 31.25
N ASN A 450 -26.40 -15.01 30.69
CA ASN A 450 -27.20 -13.89 31.18
C ASN A 450 -28.66 -13.98 30.73
N ILE A 451 -28.92 -14.66 29.61
CA ILE A 451 -30.25 -14.76 29.00
C ILE A 451 -30.87 -16.12 29.32
N HIS A 452 -30.11 -17.19 29.13
CA HIS A 452 -30.59 -18.58 29.20
C HIS A 452 -30.26 -19.24 30.56
N GLY A 453 -29.63 -18.51 31.48
CA GLY A 453 -29.23 -19.00 32.80
C GLY A 453 -27.93 -19.80 32.79
N ARG A 454 -27.58 -20.41 33.93
CA ARG A 454 -26.28 -21.07 34.16
C ARG A 454 -26.37 -22.60 34.19
N ARG A 455 -27.47 -23.18 33.70
CA ARG A 455 -27.69 -24.63 33.73
C ARG A 455 -27.02 -25.29 32.53
N LEU A 456 -26.22 -26.32 32.79
CA LEU A 456 -25.49 -27.04 31.74
C LEU A 456 -26.42 -27.72 30.73
N ARG A 457 -27.57 -28.26 31.19
CA ARG A 457 -28.57 -28.85 30.29
C ARG A 457 -29.09 -27.85 29.26
N THR A 458 -29.40 -26.62 29.70
CA THR A 458 -29.86 -25.55 28.80
C THR A 458 -28.79 -25.16 27.78
N LEU A 459 -27.50 -25.17 28.15
CA LEU A 459 -26.41 -25.00 27.19
C LEU A 459 -26.42 -26.11 26.13
N TYR A 460 -26.51 -27.38 26.55
CA TYR A 460 -26.53 -28.51 25.61
C TYR A 460 -27.71 -28.43 24.65
N ASP A 461 -28.91 -28.14 25.14
CA ASP A 461 -30.12 -28.04 24.31
C ASP A 461 -30.00 -26.97 23.20
N HIS A 462 -29.26 -25.88 23.45
CA HIS A 462 -29.05 -24.79 22.48
C HIS A 462 -27.90 -25.08 21.50
N VAL A 463 -27.01 -26.00 21.82
CA VAL A 463 -25.76 -26.24 21.07
C VAL A 463 -25.80 -27.54 20.26
N GLU A 464 -26.66 -28.49 20.64
CA GLU A 464 -26.71 -29.85 20.06
C GLU A 464 -26.87 -29.89 18.53
N TYR A 465 -27.58 -28.91 17.95
CA TYR A 465 -27.85 -28.85 16.51
C TYR A 465 -26.84 -28.00 15.71
N HIS A 466 -25.75 -27.55 16.33
CA HIS A 466 -24.77 -26.67 15.69
C HIS A 466 -23.39 -27.34 15.59
N GLU A 467 -22.90 -27.53 14.36
CA GLU A 467 -21.65 -28.25 14.10
C GLU A 467 -20.38 -27.51 14.55
N TYR A 468 -20.35 -26.18 14.44
CA TYR A 468 -19.19 -25.36 14.78
C TYR A 468 -19.55 -24.34 15.86
N CYS A 469 -19.19 -24.65 17.10
CA CYS A 469 -19.50 -23.81 18.25
C CYS A 469 -18.24 -23.27 18.92
N LEU A 470 -18.25 -21.97 19.22
CA LEU A 470 -17.23 -21.30 20.02
C LEU A 470 -17.82 -20.95 21.38
N ILE A 471 -17.15 -21.39 22.45
CA ILE A 471 -17.56 -21.09 23.81
C ILE A 471 -16.57 -20.08 24.39
N ILE A 472 -17.07 -18.92 24.78
CA ILE A 472 -16.28 -17.88 25.45
C ILE A 472 -16.62 -17.92 26.94
N ILE A 473 -15.60 -18.17 27.76
CA ILE A 473 -15.74 -18.23 29.22
C ILE A 473 -15.01 -17.02 29.80
N ARG A 474 -15.75 -16.09 30.41
CA ARG A 474 -15.17 -15.00 31.19
C ARG A 474 -15.10 -15.41 32.65
N ASN A 475 -13.90 -15.32 33.24
CA ASN A 475 -13.73 -15.48 34.68
C ASN A 475 -13.95 -14.11 35.34
N GLU A 476 -14.87 -14.01 36.31
CA GLU A 476 -15.19 -12.76 37.01
C GLU A 476 -14.23 -12.45 38.17
N ASN A 477 -13.27 -13.35 38.45
CA ASN A 477 -12.34 -13.26 39.58
C ASN A 477 -10.96 -12.65 39.25
N GLN A 478 -10.81 -11.92 38.13
CA GLN A 478 -9.59 -11.17 37.79
C GLN A 478 -9.90 -9.83 37.14
#